data_AF-A0A942G8X9-F1
#
_entry.id   AF-A0A942G8X9-F1
#
_cell.length_a   1.000
_cell.length_b   1.000
_cell.length_c   1.000
_cell.angle_alpha   90.00
_cell.angle_beta   90.00
_cell.angle_gamma   90.00
#
_symmetry.space_group_name_H-M   'P 1'
#
loop_
_entity.id
_entity.type
_entity.pdbx_description
1 polymer ?
#
loop_
_entity_poly.entity_id
_entity_poly.type
_entity_poly.pdbx_seq_one_letter_code
_entity_poly.pdbx_strand_id
1 'polypeptide(L)'
;MAISTEKELGEALKNNQDSIEIEGDLSKKVLKIKATGTVAWAVAIGAIGIAVVITVGSGGTAAPAAGVVGIGAVSVLGISAATSAVAIAVAAGGVGALNSLRQYKIVSKGDNKVVLSRG
;
A
#
# COMPACT_ATOMS: atom_id res chain seq x y z
N MET A 1 2.44 -18.50 -4.22
CA MET A 1 1.07 -18.34 -3.69
C MET A 1 0.66 -16.95 -4.07
N ALA A 2 -0.29 -16.83 -4.98
CA ALA A 2 -0.74 -15.54 -5.46
C ALA A 2 -1.65 -14.89 -4.41
N ILE A 3 -1.34 -13.66 -4.05
CA ILE A 3 -2.15 -12.83 -3.16
C ILE A 3 -2.95 -11.82 -3.97
N SER A 4 -4.20 -11.62 -3.58
CA SER A 4 -5.14 -10.78 -4.33
C SER A 4 -5.73 -9.65 -3.48
N THR A 5 -5.44 -9.66 -2.18
CA THR A 5 -5.98 -8.69 -1.22
C THR A 5 -4.89 -7.82 -0.59
N GLU A 6 -5.26 -6.60 -0.23
CA GLU A 6 -4.40 -5.64 0.45
C GLU A 6 -3.90 -6.16 1.80
N LYS A 7 -4.74 -6.96 2.48
CA LYS A 7 -4.41 -7.57 3.78
C LYS A 7 -3.29 -8.59 3.64
N GLU A 8 -3.44 -9.55 2.71
CA GLU A 8 -2.41 -10.56 2.44
C GLU A 8 -1.09 -9.90 2.00
N LEU A 9 -1.17 -8.82 1.21
CA LEU A 9 0.00 -8.05 0.82
C LEU A 9 0.67 -7.36 2.02
N GLY A 10 -0.12 -6.75 2.91
CA GLY A 10 0.40 -6.17 4.15
C GLY A 10 1.08 -7.22 5.03
N GLU A 11 0.47 -8.40 5.16
CA GLU A 11 1.05 -9.52 5.92
C GLU A 11 2.33 -10.06 5.26
N ALA A 12 2.36 -10.22 3.94
CA ALA A 12 3.56 -10.65 3.21
C ALA A 12 4.73 -9.66 3.38
N LEU A 13 4.43 -8.35 3.34
CA LEU A 13 5.42 -7.30 3.59
C LEU A 13 5.89 -7.29 5.06
N LYS A 14 4.98 -7.48 6.01
CA LYS A 14 5.31 -7.60 7.44
C LYS A 14 6.20 -8.81 7.72
N ASN A 15 5.92 -9.92 7.06
CA ASN A 15 6.69 -11.16 7.15
C ASN A 15 7.96 -11.15 6.28
N ASN A 16 8.28 -10.03 5.62
CA ASN A 16 9.50 -9.88 4.83
C ASN A 16 9.68 -10.93 3.72
N GLN A 17 8.59 -11.45 3.14
CA GLN A 17 8.66 -12.53 2.14
C GLN A 17 9.55 -12.16 0.95
N ASP A 18 10.40 -13.08 0.50
CA ASP A 18 11.37 -12.83 -0.58
C ASP A 18 10.74 -12.71 -1.96
N SER A 19 9.60 -13.36 -2.18
CA SER A 19 8.85 -13.34 -3.43
C SER A 19 7.37 -13.19 -3.13
N ILE A 20 6.76 -12.15 -3.71
CA ILE A 20 5.36 -11.80 -3.52
C ILE A 20 4.71 -11.75 -4.89
N GLU A 21 3.83 -12.71 -5.14
CA GLU A 21 3.07 -12.83 -6.37
C GLU A 21 1.71 -12.19 -6.18
N ILE A 22 1.42 -11.11 -6.91
CA ILE A 22 0.21 -10.31 -6.75
C ILE A 22 -0.64 -10.45 -8.01
N GLU A 23 -1.93 -10.75 -7.84
CA GLU A 23 -2.87 -10.90 -8.95
C GLU A 23 -4.07 -9.98 -8.80
N GLY A 24 -4.87 -9.86 -9.86
CA GLY A 24 -6.09 -9.07 -9.85
C GLY A 24 -5.85 -7.56 -9.91
N ASP A 25 -6.86 -6.78 -9.55
CA ASP A 25 -6.80 -5.32 -9.53
C ASP A 25 -5.74 -4.77 -8.55
N LEU A 26 -5.38 -5.54 -7.52
CA LEU A 26 -4.32 -5.18 -6.58
C LEU A 26 -2.98 -4.95 -7.31
N SER A 27 -2.68 -5.75 -8.33
CA SER A 27 -1.46 -5.61 -9.13
C SER A 27 -1.34 -4.20 -9.74
N LYS A 28 -2.43 -3.67 -10.29
CA LYS A 28 -2.49 -2.33 -10.89
C LYS A 28 -2.31 -1.24 -9.85
N LYS A 29 -2.92 -1.39 -8.66
CA LYS A 29 -2.77 -0.43 -7.55
C LYS A 29 -1.34 -0.40 -7.03
N VAL A 30 -0.71 -1.56 -6.87
CA VAL A 30 0.69 -1.69 -6.44
C VAL A 30 1.65 -1.08 -7.45
N LEU A 31 1.40 -1.28 -8.75
CA LEU A 31 2.17 -0.64 -9.80
C LEU A 31 2.06 0.89 -9.74
N LYS A 32 0.87 1.45 -9.47
CA LYS A 32 0.70 2.91 -9.26
C LYS A 32 1.47 3.42 -8.05
N ILE A 33 1.40 2.71 -6.92
CA ILE A 33 2.15 3.03 -5.70
C ILE A 33 3.66 3.08 -5.99
N LYS A 34 4.19 2.09 -6.72
CA LYS A 34 5.60 2.06 -7.12
C LYS A 34 5.98 3.18 -8.09
N ALA A 35 5.12 3.44 -9.08
CA ALA A 35 5.34 4.44 -10.13
C ALA A 35 5.28 5.89 -9.62
N THR A 36 4.79 6.12 -8.40
CA THR A 36 4.72 7.45 -7.79
C THR A 36 6.12 8.02 -7.57
N GLY A 37 6.39 9.24 -8.02
CA GLY A 37 7.69 9.89 -7.82
C GLY A 37 8.06 10.05 -6.34
N THR A 38 9.35 10.01 -6.01
CA THR A 38 9.84 10.04 -4.61
C THR A 38 9.30 11.22 -3.79
N VAL A 39 9.25 12.42 -4.37
CA VAL A 39 8.75 13.62 -3.70
C VAL A 39 7.25 13.51 -3.41
N ALA A 40 6.46 13.13 -4.42
CA ALA A 40 5.01 12.95 -4.26
C ALA A 40 4.69 11.82 -3.26
N TRP A 41 5.50 10.75 -3.27
CA TRP A 41 5.37 9.65 -2.33
C TRP A 41 5.65 10.06 -0.89
N ALA A 42 6.62 10.95 -0.64
CA ALA A 42 6.88 11.44 0.71
C ALA A 42 5.66 12.17 1.29
N VAL A 43 4.98 12.99 0.46
CA VAL A 43 3.73 13.66 0.84
C VAL A 43 2.62 12.63 1.08
N ALA A 44 2.48 11.64 0.20
CA ALA A 44 1.47 10.59 0.34
C ALA A 44 1.67 9.74 1.60
N ILE A 45 2.90 9.30 1.90
CA ILE A 45 3.24 8.55 3.12
C ILE A 45 2.90 9.35 4.38
N GLY A 46 3.16 10.66 4.38
CA GLY A 46 2.80 11.53 5.49
C GLY A 46 1.30 11.50 5.77
N ALA A 47 0.48 11.67 4.73
CA ALA A 47 -0.98 11.61 4.84
C ALA A 47 -1.50 10.22 5.23
N ILE A 48 -0.95 9.16 4.63
CA ILE A 48 -1.30 7.76 4.96
C ILE A 48 -0.94 7.45 6.41
N GLY A 49 0.21 7.92 6.90
CA GLY A 49 0.66 7.69 8.27
C GLY A 49 -0.34 8.20 9.30
N ILE A 50 -0.84 9.42 9.11
CA ILE A 50 -1.86 10.01 10.00
C ILE A 50 -3.17 9.22 9.89
N ALA A 51 -3.60 8.85 8.69
CA ALA A 51 -4.80 8.03 8.49
C ALA A 51 -4.69 6.65 9.19
N VAL A 52 -3.53 5.99 9.11
CA VAL A 52 -3.27 4.72 9.79
C VAL A 52 -3.32 4.89 11.31
N VAL A 53 -2.73 5.95 11.87
CA VAL A 53 -2.79 6.22 13.32
C VAL A 53 -4.23 6.43 13.79
N ILE A 54 -5.01 7.23 13.06
CA ILE A 54 -6.42 7.49 13.38
C ILE A 54 -7.26 6.22 13.28
N THR A 55 -7.10 5.44 12.20
CA THR A 55 -7.88 4.21 12.00
C THR A 55 -7.53 3.14 13.03
N VAL A 56 -6.26 2.88 13.28
CA VAL A 56 -5.82 1.89 14.27
C VAL A 56 -6.16 2.35 15.69
N GLY A 57 -5.88 3.61 16.04
CA GLY A 57 -6.13 4.16 17.38
C GLY A 57 -7.60 4.25 17.76
N SER A 58 -8.49 4.30 16.77
CA SER A 58 -9.95 4.32 16.99
C SER A 58 -10.63 2.96 16.84
N GLY A 59 -9.86 1.89 16.58
CA GLY A 59 -10.43 0.58 16.23
C GLY A 59 -11.31 0.61 14.98
N GLY A 60 -11.06 1.54 14.05
CA GLY A 60 -11.83 1.73 12.81
C GLY A 60 -13.02 2.69 12.91
N THR A 61 -13.40 3.15 14.11
CA THR A 61 -14.56 4.04 14.29
C THR A 61 -14.35 5.44 13.73
N ALA A 62 -13.10 5.88 13.57
CA ALA A 62 -12.75 7.18 12.98
C ALA A 62 -12.44 7.10 11.47
N ALA A 63 -12.91 6.06 10.77
CA ALA A 63 -12.81 5.95 9.31
C ALA A 63 -13.23 7.23 8.53
N PRO A 64 -14.31 7.95 8.86
CA PRO A 64 -14.64 9.19 8.18
C PRO A 64 -13.59 10.30 8.38
N ALA A 65 -13.02 10.42 9.59
CA ALA A 65 -11.95 11.38 9.87
C ALA A 65 -10.64 11.02 9.14
N ALA A 66 -10.32 9.73 9.07
CA ALA A 66 -9.20 9.23 8.27
C ALA A 66 -9.39 9.49 6.76
N GLY A 67 -10.63 9.50 6.27
CA GLY A 67 -10.98 9.86 4.90
C GLY A 67 -10.63 11.31 4.55
N VAL A 68 -10.85 12.25 5.48
CA VAL A 68 -10.49 13.67 5.30
C VAL A 68 -8.97 13.87 5.27
N VAL A 69 -8.24 13.16 6.14
CA VAL A 69 -6.77 13.19 6.16
C VAL A 69 -6.17 12.51 4.93
N GLY A 70 -6.87 11.48 4.41
CA GLY A 70 -6.50 10.76 3.21
C GLY A 70 -6.49 11.62 1.94
N ILE A 71 -7.09 12.81 1.92
CA ILE A 71 -7.17 13.69 0.73
C ILE A 71 -5.79 13.95 0.13
N GLY A 72 -4.75 14.11 0.96
CA GLY A 72 -3.37 14.30 0.47
C GLY A 72 -2.79 13.07 -0.23
N ALA A 73 -3.17 11.86 0.20
CA ALA A 73 -2.76 10.62 -0.46
C ALA A 73 -3.60 10.37 -1.74
N VAL A 74 -4.88 10.74 -1.69
CA VAL A 74 -5.82 10.60 -2.81
C VAL A 74 -5.43 11.50 -3.99
N SER A 75 -4.93 12.72 -3.74
CA SER A 75 -4.47 13.62 -4.81
C SER A 75 -3.21 13.11 -5.52
N VAL A 76 -2.37 12.34 -4.83
CA VAL A 76 -1.13 11.78 -5.39
C VAL A 76 -1.36 10.42 -6.06
N LEU A 77 -2.05 9.51 -5.37
CA LEU A 77 -2.17 8.11 -5.76
C LEU A 77 -3.50 7.81 -6.50
N GLY A 78 -4.49 8.69 -6.35
CA GLY A 78 -5.88 8.41 -6.67
C GLY A 78 -6.59 7.64 -5.54
N ILE A 79 -7.93 7.76 -5.48
CA ILE A 79 -8.76 7.17 -4.41
C ILE A 79 -8.46 5.68 -4.23
N SER A 80 -8.45 4.92 -5.34
CA SER A 80 -8.30 3.47 -5.31
C SER A 80 -6.95 3.00 -4.78
N ALA A 81 -5.84 3.65 -5.16
CA ALA A 81 -4.51 3.26 -4.69
C ALA A 81 -4.22 3.80 -3.28
N ALA A 82 -4.78 4.97 -2.92
CA ALA A 82 -4.66 5.52 -1.58
C ALA A 82 -5.37 4.65 -0.53
N THR A 83 -6.62 4.23 -0.79
CA THR A 83 -7.36 3.34 0.11
C THR A 83 -6.65 2.00 0.26
N SER A 84 -6.13 1.44 -0.84
CA SER A 84 -5.35 0.21 -0.77
C SER A 84 -4.05 0.39 -0.01
N ALA A 85 -3.34 1.51 -0.17
CA ALA A 85 -2.12 1.79 0.58
C ALA A 85 -2.39 1.87 2.09
N VAL A 86 -3.49 2.52 2.51
CA VAL A 86 -3.92 2.54 3.92
C VAL A 86 -4.21 1.12 4.40
N ALA A 87 -4.98 0.32 3.64
CA ALA A 87 -5.30 -1.06 4.02
C ALA A 87 -4.06 -1.95 4.16
N ILE A 88 -3.10 -1.86 3.23
CA ILE A 88 -1.81 -2.57 3.29
C ILE A 88 -1.03 -2.12 4.52
N ALA A 89 -0.95 -0.81 4.79
CA ALA A 89 -0.24 -0.27 5.94
C ALA A 89 -0.87 -0.71 7.27
N VAL A 90 -2.19 -0.69 7.38
CA VAL A 90 -2.91 -1.19 8.57
C VAL A 90 -2.63 -2.67 8.78
N ALA A 91 -2.76 -3.50 7.73
CA ALA A 91 -2.51 -4.93 7.81
C ALA A 91 -1.04 -5.25 8.16
N ALA A 92 -0.10 -4.46 7.65
CA ALA A 92 1.31 -4.62 7.95
C ALA A 92 1.72 -4.07 9.33
N GLY A 93 0.84 -3.32 10.00
CA GLY A 93 1.13 -2.67 11.29
C GLY A 93 1.90 -1.35 11.17
N GLY A 94 1.91 -0.70 9.99
CA GLY A 94 2.49 0.62 9.81
C GLY A 94 2.82 0.95 8.35
N VAL A 95 3.11 2.23 8.10
CA VAL A 95 3.47 2.73 6.75
C VAL A 95 4.86 2.28 6.27
N GLY A 96 5.71 1.76 7.16
CA GLY A 96 7.03 1.24 6.79
C GLY A 96 6.95 0.13 5.74
N ALA A 97 5.90 -0.70 5.78
CA ALA A 97 5.67 -1.76 4.81
C ALA A 97 5.43 -1.22 3.39
N LEU A 98 4.80 -0.06 3.25
CA LEU A 98 4.63 0.59 1.94
C LEU A 98 5.97 1.07 1.38
N ASN A 99 6.90 1.49 2.26
CA ASN A 99 8.25 1.85 1.82
C ASN A 99 9.03 0.61 1.37
N SER A 100 8.93 -0.49 2.13
CA SER A 100 9.47 -1.80 1.72
C SER A 100 8.88 -2.23 0.38
N LEU A 101 7.56 -2.11 0.19
CA LEU A 101 6.89 -2.43 -1.07
C LEU A 101 7.50 -1.67 -2.25
N ARG A 102 7.95 -0.42 -2.09
CA ARG A 102 8.61 0.33 -3.17
C ARG A 102 10.04 -0.15 -3.44
N GLN A 103 10.73 -0.67 -2.44
CA GLN A 103 12.08 -1.23 -2.59
C GLN A 103 12.10 -2.60 -3.28
N TYR A 104 11.02 -3.36 -3.20
CA TYR A 104 10.92 -4.65 -3.90
C TYR A 104 11.05 -4.46 -5.42
N LYS A 105 11.87 -5.28 -6.07
CA LYS A 105 12.07 -5.28 -7.51
C LYS A 105 10.90 -5.98 -8.20
N ILE A 106 10.45 -5.44 -9.34
CA ILE A 106 9.47 -6.13 -10.19
C ILE A 106 10.24 -7.15 -11.01
N VAL A 107 10.05 -8.44 -10.74
CA VAL A 107 10.70 -9.53 -11.50
C VAL A 107 9.82 -10.07 -12.62
N SER A 108 8.51 -9.87 -12.54
CA SER A 108 7.58 -10.19 -13.62
C SER A 108 6.38 -9.26 -13.61
N LYS A 109 5.89 -8.91 -14.81
CA LYS A 109 4.72 -8.06 -15.03
C LYS A 109 3.89 -8.63 -16.18
N GLY A 110 2.64 -8.96 -15.90
CA GLY A 110 1.60 -9.31 -16.87
C GLY A 110 0.38 -8.39 -16.72
N ASP A 111 -0.67 -8.62 -17.53
CA ASP A 111 -1.86 -7.75 -17.59
C ASP A 111 -2.61 -7.61 -16.26
N ASN A 112 -2.57 -8.64 -15.41
CA ASN A 112 -3.24 -8.63 -14.11
C ASN A 112 -2.42 -9.36 -13.03
N LYS A 113 -1.10 -9.42 -13.23
CA LYS A 113 -0.18 -10.15 -12.38
C LYS A 113 1.12 -9.40 -12.27
N VAL A 114 1.64 -9.25 -11.06
CA VAL A 114 2.97 -8.72 -10.83
C VAL A 114 3.68 -9.56 -9.80
N VAL A 115 4.90 -9.97 -10.10
CA VAL A 115 5.75 -10.68 -9.14
C VAL A 115 6.80 -9.70 -8.66
N LEU A 116 6.84 -9.54 -7.34
CA LEU A 116 7.79 -8.70 -6.65
C LEU A 116 8.80 -9.58 -5.94
N SER A 117 10.07 -9.23 -6.02
CA SER A 117 11.13 -9.88 -5.26
C SER A 117 11.83 -8.89 -4.35
N ARG A 118 12.18 -9.35 -3.15
CA ARG A 118 12.99 -8.57 -2.20
C ARG A 118 14.36 -8.34 -2.83
N GLY A 119 14.72 -7.07 -2.95
CA GLY A 119 15.88 -6.60 -3.71
C GLY A 119 17.17 -6.59 -2.93
#